data_AF-A0A7X0DSB8-F1
#
_entry.id   AF-A0A7X0DSB8-F1
#
_cell.length_a   1.000
_cell.length_b   1.000
_cell.length_c   1.000
_cell.angle_alpha   90.00
_cell.angle_beta   90.00
_cell.angle_gamma   90.00
#
_symmetry.space_group_name_H-M   'P 1'
#
loop_
_entity.id
_entity.type
_entity.pdbx_description
1 polymer ?
#
loop_
_entity_poly.entity_id
_entity_poly.type
_entity_poly.pdbx_seq_one_letter_code
_entity_poly.pdbx_strand_id
1 'polypeptide(L)' 'MVPDGHYFVLGDNRDNSLDSRFDMGFVPDDNIYAKAALLLFNSEDKSRQASWIQ' A
#
# COMPACT_ATOMS: atom_id res chain seq x y z
N MET A 1 -8.65 2.55 -18.86
CA MET A 1 -8.55 3.88 -18.24
C MET A 1 -9.12 3.77 -16.84
N VAL A 2 -8.51 4.39 -15.83
CA VAL A 2 -9.00 4.40 -14.44
C VAL A 2 -10.08 5.48 -14.31
N PRO A 3 -11.22 5.23 -13.65
CA PRO A 3 -12.25 6.25 -13.41
C PRO A 3 -11.74 7.38 -12.50
N ASP A 4 -12.35 8.55 -12.62
CA ASP A 4 -12.07 9.67 -11.71
C ASP A 4 -12.40 9.29 -10.26
N GLY A 5 -11.58 9.76 -9.31
CA GLY A 5 -11.71 9.43 -7.88
C GLY A 5 -11.37 7.98 -7.54
N HIS A 6 -10.79 7.22 -8.48
CA HIS A 6 -10.42 5.83 -8.25
C HIS A 6 -8.93 5.58 -8.49
N TYR A 7 -8.43 4.51 -7.88
CA TYR A 7 -7.04 4.07 -7.97
C TYR A 7 -6.98 2.64 -8.48
N PHE A 8 -6.01 2.37 -9.36
CA PHE A 8 -5.62 1.02 -9.72
C PHE A 8 -4.39 0.66 -8.89
N VAL A 9 -4.54 -0.31 -7.97
CA VAL A 9 -3.48 -0.72 -7.04
C VAL A 9 -2.90 -2.07 -7.43
N LEU A 10 -1.61 -2.26 -7.18
CA LEU A 10 -0.90 -3.50 -7.41
C LEU A 10 -0.11 -3.85 -6.15
N GLY A 11 -0.18 -5.12 -5.72
CA GLY A 11 0.74 -5.61 -4.71
C GLY A 11 2.13 -5.86 -5.30
N ASP A 12 3.19 -5.68 -4.53
CA ASP A 12 4.55 -5.93 -5.00
C ASP A 12 4.83 -7.43 -5.23
N ASN A 13 4.19 -8.31 -4.46
CA ASN A 13 4.23 -9.76 -4.69
C ASN A 13 3.23 -10.16 -5.78
N ARG A 14 3.59 -9.87 -7.04
CA ARG A 14 2.66 -9.84 -8.18
C ARG A 14 1.91 -11.15 -8.45
N ASP A 15 2.57 -12.29 -8.27
CA ASP A 15 1.95 -13.61 -8.53
C ASP A 15 1.06 -14.07 -7.38
N ASN A 16 1.18 -13.44 -6.21
CA ASN A 16 0.45 -13.79 -5.00
C ASN A 16 -0.32 -12.58 -4.43
N SER A 17 -0.80 -11.71 -5.30
CA SER A 17 -1.58 -10.53 -4.92
C SER A 17 -2.94 -10.54 -5.60
N LEU A 18 -3.99 -10.55 -4.78
CA LEU A 18 -5.36 -10.34 -5.23
C LEU A 18 -5.66 -8.83 -5.24
N ASP A 19 -5.15 -8.15 -6.27
CA ASP A 19 -5.22 -6.69 -6.43
C ASP A 19 -6.18 -6.27 -7.56
N SER A 20 -6.11 -5.02 -8.01
CA SER A 20 -7.05 -4.44 -8.99
C SER A 20 -7.12 -5.16 -10.34
N ARG A 21 -6.21 -6.11 -10.62
CA ARG A 21 -6.26 -6.96 -11.81
C ARG A 21 -7.41 -7.99 -11.79
N PHE A 22 -7.96 -8.28 -10.61
CA PHE A 22 -8.97 -9.32 -10.37
C PHE A 22 -10.29 -8.70 -9.87
N ASP A 23 -11.05 -9.46 -9.07
CA ASP A 23 -12.39 -9.10 -8.58
C ASP A 23 -12.43 -7.86 -7.68
N MET A 24 -11.28 -7.41 -7.14
CA MET A 24 -11.19 -6.18 -6.35
C MET A 24 -11.52 -4.94 -7.20
N GLY A 25 -11.08 -4.90 -8.46
CA GLY A 25 -11.26 -3.74 -9.34
C GLY A 25 -10.58 -2.46 -8.84
N PHE A 26 -11.12 -1.31 -9.23
CA PHE A 26 -10.58 0.00 -8.84
C PHE A 26 -11.02 0.39 -7.41
N VAL A 27 -10.13 1.06 -6.67
CA VAL A 27 -10.37 1.48 -5.29
C VAL A 27 -10.83 2.94 -5.25
N PRO A 28 -12.01 3.27 -4.70
CA PRO A 28 -12.44 4.65 -4.47
C PRO A 28 -11.49 5.40 -3.52
N ASP A 29 -11.33 6.70 -3.69
CA ASP A 29 -10.47 7.55 -2.86
C ASP A 29 -10.87 7.55 -1.38
N ASP A 30 -12.17 7.52 -1.10
CA ASP A 30 -12.72 7.43 0.27
C ASP A 30 -12.28 6.16 1.02
N ASN A 31 -11.84 5.12 0.32
CA ASN A 31 -11.36 3.88 0.92
C ASN A 31 -9.86 3.93 1.29
N ILE A 32 -9.15 5.02 0.95
CA ILE A 32 -7.72 5.17 1.26
C ILE A 32 -7.56 5.92 2.58
N TYR A 33 -7.15 5.17 3.62
CA TYR A 33 -6.97 5.74 4.95
C TYR A 33 -5.64 6.50 5.13
N ALA A 34 -4.53 5.94 4.65
CA ALA A 34 -3.20 6.49 4.88
C ALA A 34 -2.18 6.02 3.83
N LYS A 35 -1.04 6.71 3.77
CA LYS A 35 0.14 6.28 2.99
C LYS A 35 1.08 5.50 3.90
N ALA A 36 1.52 4.32 3.46
CA ALA A 36 2.53 3.56 4.18
C ALA A 36 3.89 4.29 4.16
N ALA A 37 4.60 4.25 5.28
CA ALA A 37 6.00 4.68 5.34
C ALA A 37 6.90 3.61 4.71
N LEU A 38 7.92 4.04 3.97
CA LEU A 38 8.92 3.13 3.42
C LEU A 38 9.99 2.82 4.48
N LEU A 39 10.08 1.56 4.88
CA LEU A 39 11.17 1.05 5.72
C LEU A 39 12.32 0.57 4.83
N LEU A 40 13.43 1.32 4.81
CA LEU A 40 14.57 1.03 3.94
C LEU A 40 15.48 -0.08 4.46
N PHE A 41 15.60 -0.20 5.78
CA PHE A 41 16.49 -1.17 6.43
C PHE A 41 15.75 -1.89 7.53
N ASN A 42 15.97 -3.20 7.65
CA ASN A 42 15.56 -3.98 8.80
C ASN A 42 16.72 -3.98 9.81
N SER A 43 16.42 -3.66 11.06
CA SER A 43 17.35 -3.77 12.19
C SER A 43 16.71 -4.63 13.25
N GLU A 44 17.42 -5.64 13.76
CA GLU A 44 16.95 -6.43 14.91
C GLU A 44 16.76 -5.55 16.17
N ASP A 45 17.44 -4.40 16.23
CA ASP A 45 17.30 -3.41 17.28
C ASP A 45 16.01 -2.60 17.10
N LYS A 46 14.97 -3.05 17.81
CA LYS A 46 13.63 -2.44 17.80
C LYS A 46 13.62 -0.98 18.29
N SER A 47 14.66 -0.51 18.96
CA SER A 47 14.74 0.88 19.44
C SER A 47 14.89 1.91 18.31
N ARG A 48 15.26 1.46 17.11
CA ARG A 48 15.49 2.32 15.93
C ARG A 48 14.35 2.30 14.91
N GLN A 49 13.28 1.51 15.16
CA GLN A 49 12.32 1.17 14.11
C GLN A 49 11.22 2.20 13.84
N ALA A 50 10.90 3.13 14.74
CA ALA A 50 10.09 4.32 14.40
C ALA A 50 9.95 5.26 15.61
N SER A 51 10.68 6.39 15.62
CA SER A 51 10.39 7.50 16.54
C SER A 51 9.79 8.73 15.83
N TRP A 52 9.45 8.62 14.54
CA TRP A 52 9.09 9.76 13.68
C TRP A 52 7.84 9.55 12.81
N ILE A 53 7.11 8.45 12.99
CA ILE A 53 5.80 8.25 12.36
C ILE A 53 4.77 8.69 13.40
N GLN A 54 4.18 9.88 13.18
CA GLN A 54 3.01 10.36 13.94
C GLN A 54 1.75 9.60 13.55
#